data_AF-A0A5Q4SKX2-F1
#
_entry.id   AF-A0A5Q4SKX2-F1
#
_cell.length_a   1.000
_cell.length_b   1.000
_cell.length_c   1.000
_cell.angle_alpha   90.00
_cell.angle_beta   90.00
_cell.angle_gamma   90.00
#
_symmetry.space_group_name_H-M   'P 1'
#
loop_
_entity.id
_entity.type
_entity.pdbx_description
1 polymer ?
#
loop_
_entity_poly.entity_id
_entity_poly.type
_entity_poly.pdbx_seq_one_letter_code
_entity_poly.pdbx_strand_id
1 'polypeptide(L)'
;MTATEDSFTNWKTREEIAESMIPVIGKLHRERDVTILLHSRSLVNKSVVSILKTHRFARQIAGAELSVTETLPFLHALTALDLGPSQIDLGILAAAYRSDDRGLSVDDFTAEAVAGATGENKTERREARDVVLYGFGRIGRLLARLLIEKTGSGNGLRLRAIVVRQGAGQDIVKRASLLRRDSIHGQFQGTITVDEANSRIIANGNEIQVIYSDDPTTVDYTAHGIKNAILIDNTGRWRDREGLSRHLRPGISKVVLTAPGKGDVPNIVHGVNQDMIKPDEQIISCASCTTNAIVPPLKAMADEYGVLRGHVETVHSFTNDQNLLDNYHNSDRRGRSAPLNMVITETGAASAVTKALPDLDAKITGSSIRVPVPDVSIAILNLQLARGTSREEVLEYLRNVSLTSPLRRQIDFITAPDAVSSDFIGSRHASIVDAGATKVEGDNAILYLWYDNEFGYSSQVIRVVQHVSGVEYPTYPAPAA
;
A
#
# COMPACT_ATOMS: atom_id res chain seq x y z
N MET A 1 -32.77 -2.59 34.62
CA MET A 1 -32.13 -2.50 33.30
C MET A 1 -30.70 -2.94 33.49
N THR A 2 -30.40 -4.18 33.12
CA THR A 2 -29.10 -4.81 33.34
C THR A 2 -28.08 -4.25 32.34
N ALA A 3 -26.80 -4.18 32.70
CA ALA A 3 -25.72 -3.65 31.86
C ALA A 3 -25.63 -4.26 30.43
N THR A 4 -26.29 -5.40 30.22
CA THR A 4 -26.46 -6.08 28.93
C THR A 4 -27.42 -5.37 27.98
N GLU A 5 -28.48 -4.73 28.48
CA GLU A 5 -29.41 -3.95 27.64
C GLU A 5 -28.72 -2.69 27.07
N ASP A 6 -27.76 -2.12 27.80
CA ASP A 6 -27.03 -0.91 27.41
C ASP A 6 -25.98 -1.18 26.31
N SER A 7 -25.15 -2.22 26.44
CA SER A 7 -24.11 -2.52 25.44
C SER A 7 -24.68 -2.96 24.08
N PHE A 8 -25.74 -3.76 24.06
CA PHE A 8 -26.36 -4.20 22.80
C PHE A 8 -27.10 -3.06 22.11
N THR A 9 -27.81 -2.22 22.88
CA THR A 9 -28.48 -1.03 22.36
C THR A 9 -27.46 -0.04 21.79
N ASN A 10 -26.36 0.22 22.50
CA ASN A 10 -25.25 1.05 22.01
C ASN A 10 -24.67 0.51 20.69
N TRP A 11 -24.43 -0.81 20.60
CA TRP A 11 -24.00 -1.44 19.37
C TRP A 11 -24.99 -1.21 18.22
N LYS A 12 -26.30 -1.37 18.48
CA LYS A 12 -27.35 -1.14 17.47
C LYS A 12 -27.41 0.30 16.99
N THR A 13 -27.30 1.27 17.88
CA THR A 13 -27.23 2.69 17.50
C THR A 13 -26.00 2.98 16.64
N ARG A 14 -24.83 2.42 17.01
CA ARG A 14 -23.61 2.58 16.21
C ARG A 14 -23.71 1.90 14.85
N GLU A 15 -24.37 0.74 14.77
CA GLU A 15 -24.64 0.01 13.54
C GLU A 15 -25.51 0.84 12.59
N GLU A 16 -26.61 1.42 13.08
CA GLU A 16 -27.49 2.31 12.32
C GLU A 16 -26.74 3.55 11.79
N ILE A 17 -25.93 4.19 12.64
CA ILE A 17 -25.11 5.33 12.22
C ILE A 17 -24.14 4.92 11.12
N ALA A 18 -23.39 3.83 11.31
CA ALA A 18 -22.43 3.37 10.32
C ALA A 18 -23.10 2.97 8.99
N GLU A 19 -24.33 2.44 9.03
CA GLU A 19 -25.15 2.21 7.84
C GLU A 19 -25.49 3.52 7.11
N SER A 20 -25.88 4.56 7.85
CA SER A 20 -26.17 5.89 7.28
C SER A 20 -24.94 6.58 6.64
N MET A 21 -23.72 6.26 7.09
CA MET A 21 -22.48 6.81 6.53
C MET A 21 -22.17 6.27 5.13
N ILE A 22 -22.52 5.01 4.83
CA ILE A 22 -22.18 4.33 3.58
C ILE A 22 -22.65 5.12 2.33
N PRO A 23 -23.93 5.52 2.20
CA PRO A 23 -24.38 6.26 1.01
C PRO A 23 -23.67 7.61 0.87
N VAL A 24 -23.38 8.30 1.98
CA VAL A 24 -22.68 9.59 1.96
C VAL A 24 -21.24 9.43 1.47
N ILE A 25 -20.50 8.47 2.02
CA ILE A 25 -19.13 8.13 1.59
C ILE A 25 -19.12 7.73 0.12
N GLY A 26 -20.05 6.86 -0.29
CA GLY A 26 -20.16 6.40 -1.67
C GLY A 26 -20.48 7.52 -2.65
N LYS A 27 -21.32 8.49 -2.26
CA LYS A 27 -21.62 9.68 -3.07
C LYS A 27 -20.40 10.57 -3.24
N LEU A 28 -19.73 10.94 -2.15
CA LEU A 28 -18.51 11.76 -2.18
C LEU A 28 -17.42 11.12 -3.05
N HIS A 29 -17.23 9.81 -2.93
CA HIS A 29 -16.23 9.09 -3.70
C HIS A 29 -16.54 9.05 -5.21
N ARG A 30 -17.78 8.74 -5.60
CA ARG A 30 -18.16 8.61 -7.02
C ARG A 30 -18.34 9.96 -7.71
N GLU A 31 -18.94 10.93 -7.04
CA GLU A 31 -19.35 12.19 -7.65
C GLU A 31 -18.30 13.29 -7.53
N ARG A 32 -17.38 13.21 -6.55
CA ARG A 32 -16.38 14.24 -6.28
C ARG A 32 -14.94 13.74 -6.14
N ASP A 33 -14.69 12.43 -6.32
CA ASP A 33 -13.36 11.83 -6.12
C ASP A 33 -12.80 12.03 -4.71
N VAL A 34 -13.68 12.26 -3.73
CA VAL A 34 -13.30 12.46 -2.34
C VAL A 34 -13.21 11.10 -1.64
N THR A 35 -12.02 10.76 -1.15
CA THR A 35 -11.81 9.52 -0.38
C THR A 35 -11.86 9.82 1.11
N ILE A 36 -12.87 9.30 1.79
CA ILE A 36 -12.99 9.41 3.24
C ILE A 36 -12.05 8.40 3.92
N LEU A 37 -11.23 8.91 4.84
CA LEU A 37 -10.25 8.17 5.62
C LEU A 37 -10.56 8.29 7.12
N LEU A 38 -10.01 7.35 7.88
CA LEU A 38 -9.89 7.42 9.33
C LEU A 38 -8.48 6.95 9.72
N HIS A 39 -7.62 7.87 10.18
CA HIS A 39 -6.20 7.62 10.44
C HIS A 39 -5.52 6.86 9.27
N SER A 40 -5.57 7.45 8.07
CA SER A 40 -5.06 6.91 6.81
C SER A 40 -5.75 5.64 6.27
N ARG A 41 -6.76 5.11 6.97
CA ARG A 41 -7.52 3.93 6.53
C ARG A 41 -8.79 4.36 5.80
N SER A 42 -8.94 3.96 4.54
CA SER A 42 -10.14 4.31 3.76
C SER A 42 -11.42 3.69 4.34
N LEU A 43 -12.50 4.46 4.30
CA LEU A 43 -13.86 4.03 4.62
C LEU A 43 -14.70 3.68 3.38
N VAL A 44 -14.14 3.88 2.18
CA VAL A 44 -14.81 3.59 0.91
C VAL A 44 -15.02 2.08 0.75
N ASN A 45 -16.20 1.69 0.24
CA ASN A 45 -16.60 0.30 -0.01
C ASN A 45 -16.50 -0.65 1.19
N LYS A 46 -16.58 -0.10 2.42
CA LYS A 46 -16.60 -0.89 3.65
C LYS A 46 -18.01 -1.28 4.07
N SER A 47 -18.14 -2.47 4.63
CA SER A 47 -19.36 -2.87 5.35
C SER A 47 -19.51 -2.08 6.66
N VAL A 48 -20.73 -2.05 7.19
CA VAL A 48 -21.06 -1.44 8.49
C VAL A 48 -20.10 -1.88 9.59
N VAL A 49 -19.90 -3.19 9.75
CA VAL A 49 -18.97 -3.76 10.74
C VAL A 49 -17.53 -3.33 10.50
N SER A 50 -17.10 -3.20 9.25
CA SER A 50 -15.74 -2.77 8.91
C SER A 50 -15.50 -1.28 9.22
N ILE A 51 -16.51 -0.43 9.02
CA ILE A 51 -16.50 0.98 9.46
C ILE A 51 -16.35 1.04 10.98
N LEU A 52 -17.16 0.28 11.73
CA LEU A 52 -17.10 0.23 13.19
C LEU A 52 -15.75 -0.29 13.71
N LYS A 53 -15.21 -1.34 13.10
CA LYS A 53 -13.87 -1.86 13.44
C LYS A 53 -12.78 -0.82 13.19
N THR A 54 -12.88 -0.05 12.10
CA THR A 54 -11.92 1.02 11.79
C THR A 54 -11.97 2.13 12.84
N HIS A 55 -13.16 2.52 13.29
CA HIS A 55 -13.35 3.49 14.39
C HIS A 55 -12.77 3.00 15.71
N ARG A 56 -13.00 1.72 16.05
CA ARG A 56 -12.43 1.13 17.27
C ARG A 56 -10.90 1.04 17.22
N PHE A 57 -10.31 0.84 16.04
CA PHE A 57 -8.86 0.80 15.86
C PHE A 57 -8.18 2.10 16.30
N ALA A 58 -8.86 3.25 16.18
CA ALA A 58 -8.34 4.53 16.68
C ALA A 58 -7.92 4.47 18.16
N ARG A 59 -8.59 3.66 18.99
CA ARG A 59 -8.22 3.46 20.40
C ARG A 59 -6.84 2.86 20.59
N GLN A 60 -6.42 1.96 19.70
CA GLN A 60 -5.10 1.32 19.80
C GLN A 60 -3.97 2.30 19.52
N ILE A 61 -4.24 3.41 18.84
CA ILE A 61 -3.21 4.36 18.40
C ILE A 61 -3.29 5.70 19.13
N ALA A 62 -4.48 6.26 19.32
CA ALA A 62 -4.71 7.57 19.96
C ALA A 62 -5.14 7.47 21.44
N GLY A 63 -5.16 6.27 22.02
CA GLY A 63 -5.52 6.04 23.43
C GLY A 63 -7.02 6.17 23.77
N ALA A 64 -7.82 6.78 22.90
CA ALA A 64 -9.26 6.92 23.04
C ALA A 64 -10.01 6.37 21.81
N GLU A 65 -11.19 5.80 22.04
CA GLU A 65 -12.06 5.37 20.94
C GLU A 65 -12.66 6.61 20.26
N LEU A 66 -12.58 6.66 18.92
CA LEU A 66 -13.28 7.66 18.12
C LEU A 66 -14.57 7.02 17.61
N SER A 67 -15.71 7.47 18.11
CA SER A 67 -17.00 6.87 17.78
C SER A 67 -17.52 7.37 16.43
N VAL A 68 -18.34 6.55 15.77
CA VAL A 68 -19.09 6.95 14.56
C VAL A 68 -20.06 8.10 14.83
N THR A 69 -20.53 8.24 16.07
CA THR A 69 -21.35 9.39 16.51
C THR A 69 -20.59 10.71 16.42
N GLU A 70 -19.27 10.67 16.60
CA GLU A 70 -18.41 11.85 16.59
C GLU A 70 -17.95 12.20 15.17
N THR A 71 -17.82 11.22 14.28
CA THR A 71 -17.34 11.43 12.91
C THR A 71 -18.46 11.73 11.91
N LEU A 72 -19.70 11.27 12.17
CA LEU A 72 -20.85 11.51 11.30
C LEU A 72 -21.13 13.01 11.04
N PRO A 73 -21.12 13.91 12.05
CA PRO A 73 -21.38 15.34 11.81
C PRO A 73 -20.41 15.95 10.80
N PHE A 74 -19.11 15.66 10.92
CA PHE A 74 -18.10 16.10 9.95
C PHE A 74 -18.37 15.54 8.55
N LEU A 75 -18.74 14.26 8.45
CA LEU A 75 -19.08 13.65 7.17
C LEU A 75 -20.28 14.35 6.50
N HIS A 76 -21.29 14.77 7.26
CA HIS A 76 -22.42 15.55 6.74
C HIS A 76 -22.00 16.96 6.32
N ALA A 77 -21.19 17.66 7.11
CA ALA A 77 -20.68 18.98 6.78
C ALA A 77 -19.97 18.98 5.41
N LEU A 78 -19.16 17.95 5.12
CA LEU A 78 -18.47 17.78 3.83
C LEU A 78 -19.42 17.72 2.62
N THR A 79 -20.66 17.25 2.79
CA THR A 79 -21.62 17.15 1.68
C THR A 79 -22.10 18.52 1.19
N ALA A 80 -22.11 19.52 2.07
CA ALA A 80 -22.53 20.88 1.77
C ALA A 80 -21.45 21.70 1.02
N LEU A 81 -20.19 21.26 1.07
CA LEU A 81 -19.05 21.97 0.49
C LEU A 81 -18.87 21.65 -1.01
N ASP A 82 -18.33 22.57 -1.81
CA ASP A 82 -17.91 22.30 -3.21
C ASP A 82 -16.50 21.68 -3.24
N LEU A 83 -16.41 20.39 -2.87
CA LEU A 83 -15.15 19.67 -2.81
C LEU A 83 -14.67 19.20 -4.19
N GLY A 84 -13.39 19.39 -4.48
CA GLY A 84 -12.69 18.66 -5.53
C GLY A 84 -12.06 17.33 -5.07
N PRO A 85 -11.39 16.61 -5.98
CA PRO A 85 -10.67 15.38 -5.69
C PRO A 85 -9.68 15.56 -4.54
N SER A 86 -9.89 14.82 -3.46
CA SER A 86 -9.11 14.94 -2.23
C SER A 86 -9.24 13.68 -1.38
N GLN A 87 -8.39 13.57 -0.35
CA GLN A 87 -8.58 12.62 0.74
C GLN A 87 -8.94 13.41 1.99
N ILE A 88 -9.96 12.97 2.75
CA ILE A 88 -10.37 13.68 3.96
C ILE A 88 -10.36 12.69 5.13
N ASP A 89 -9.52 12.97 6.12
CA ASP A 89 -9.35 12.11 7.29
C ASP A 89 -10.21 12.61 8.45
N LEU A 90 -11.31 11.90 8.72
CA LEU A 90 -12.24 12.25 9.79
C LEU A 90 -11.61 12.09 11.17
N GLY A 91 -10.59 11.23 11.31
CA GLY A 91 -9.89 11.02 12.58
C GLY A 91 -9.06 12.23 12.96
N ILE A 92 -8.30 12.76 12.00
CA ILE A 92 -7.52 13.98 12.17
C ILE A 92 -8.45 15.18 12.40
N LEU A 93 -9.52 15.27 11.62
CA LEU A 93 -10.46 16.39 11.71
C LEU A 93 -11.19 16.44 13.06
N ALA A 94 -11.66 15.29 13.55
CA ALA A 94 -12.29 15.20 14.87
C ALA A 94 -11.30 15.51 16.01
N ALA A 95 -10.04 15.04 15.92
CA ALA A 95 -9.02 15.34 16.92
C ALA A 95 -8.65 16.83 16.95
N ALA A 96 -8.53 17.46 15.77
CA ALA A 96 -8.26 18.89 15.64
C ALA A 96 -9.42 19.72 16.20
N TYR A 97 -10.67 19.35 15.90
CA TYR A 97 -11.85 20.04 16.43
C TYR A 97 -11.96 19.94 17.96
N ARG A 98 -11.66 18.78 18.55
CA ARG A 98 -11.64 18.62 20.02
C ARG A 98 -10.63 19.53 20.72
N SER A 99 -9.56 19.92 20.00
CA SER A 99 -8.49 20.77 20.52
C SER A 99 -8.69 22.25 20.15
N ASP A 100 -9.74 22.58 19.38
CA ASP A 100 -10.06 23.93 18.95
C ASP A 100 -10.86 24.66 20.04
N ASP A 101 -10.37 25.83 20.47
CA ASP A 101 -10.94 26.64 21.53
C ASP A 101 -11.73 27.86 21.01
N ARG A 102 -11.87 28.00 19.69
CA ARG A 102 -12.50 29.17 19.05
C ARG A 102 -14.03 29.11 19.09
N GLY A 103 -14.60 27.99 19.50
CA GLY A 103 -16.04 27.80 19.63
C GLY A 103 -16.78 27.75 18.29
N LEU A 104 -16.08 27.36 17.21
CA LEU A 104 -16.67 27.17 15.89
C LEU A 104 -17.70 26.04 15.90
N SER A 105 -18.73 26.14 15.05
CA SER A 105 -19.59 24.99 14.77
C SER A 105 -18.80 23.90 14.03
N VAL A 106 -19.30 22.65 14.07
CA VAL A 106 -18.71 21.55 13.30
C VAL A 106 -18.64 21.89 11.81
N ASP A 107 -19.67 22.56 11.27
CA ASP A 107 -19.76 22.91 9.86
C ASP A 107 -18.69 23.96 9.49
N ASP A 108 -18.59 25.03 10.29
CA ASP A 108 -17.62 26.11 10.06
C ASP A 108 -16.18 25.60 10.20
N PHE A 109 -15.90 24.82 11.25
CA PHE A 109 -14.58 24.23 11.44
C PHE A 109 -14.22 23.28 10.29
N THR A 110 -15.15 22.44 9.85
CA THR A 110 -14.92 21.51 8.73
C THR A 110 -14.57 22.29 7.48
N ALA A 111 -15.35 23.33 7.15
CA ALA A 111 -15.14 24.16 5.99
C ALA A 111 -13.75 24.82 5.99
N GLU A 112 -13.31 25.32 7.15
CA GLU A 112 -11.97 25.89 7.33
C GLU A 112 -10.87 24.83 7.19
N ALA A 113 -11.02 23.69 7.87
CA ALA A 113 -10.01 22.63 7.91
C ALA A 113 -9.78 21.96 6.54
N VAL A 114 -10.77 22.01 5.65
CA VAL A 114 -10.67 21.48 4.27
C VAL A 114 -10.70 22.57 3.21
N ALA A 115 -10.46 23.84 3.56
CA ALA A 115 -10.53 24.98 2.63
C ALA A 115 -9.59 24.85 1.41
N GLY A 116 -8.50 24.08 1.53
CA GLY A 116 -7.62 23.76 0.41
C GLY A 116 -8.24 22.80 -0.62
N ALA A 117 -9.36 22.16 -0.32
CA ALA A 117 -10.08 21.23 -1.20
C ALA A 117 -11.33 21.83 -1.85
N THR A 118 -11.67 23.10 -1.55
CA THR A 118 -12.95 23.71 -1.93
C THR A 118 -12.77 24.92 -2.85
N GLY A 119 -13.85 25.27 -3.57
CA GLY A 119 -13.93 26.52 -4.35
C GLY A 119 -12.81 26.63 -5.40
N GLU A 120 -12.10 27.76 -5.41
CA GLU A 120 -10.97 28.01 -6.34
C GLU A 120 -9.70 27.23 -5.98
N ASN A 121 -9.59 26.71 -4.76
CA ASN A 121 -8.42 25.94 -4.31
C ASN A 121 -8.48 24.46 -4.71
N LYS A 122 -9.65 24.01 -5.20
CA LYS A 122 -9.87 22.59 -5.46
C LYS A 122 -8.95 22.07 -6.57
N THR A 123 -8.45 20.85 -6.38
CA THR A 123 -7.69 20.17 -7.44
C THR A 123 -8.60 19.96 -8.66
N GLU A 124 -8.12 20.30 -9.85
CA GLU A 124 -8.87 20.00 -11.07
C GLU A 124 -8.87 18.49 -11.35
N ARG A 125 -10.00 17.99 -11.84
CA ARG A 125 -10.09 16.61 -12.33
C ARG A 125 -9.18 16.45 -13.53
N ARG A 126 -8.19 15.58 -13.40
CA ARG A 126 -7.29 15.20 -14.49
C ARG A 126 -7.90 14.04 -15.28
N GLU A 127 -7.46 13.91 -16.53
CA GLU A 127 -7.76 12.72 -17.32
C GLU A 127 -7.20 11.48 -16.61
N ALA A 128 -7.96 10.39 -16.64
CA ALA A 128 -7.55 9.13 -16.07
C ALA A 128 -6.21 8.65 -16.66
N ARG A 129 -5.36 8.06 -15.83
CA ARG A 129 -4.11 7.46 -16.30
C ARG A 129 -4.32 5.97 -16.56
N ASP A 130 -4.17 5.57 -17.81
CA ASP A 130 -4.22 4.15 -18.18
C ASP A 130 -3.00 3.39 -17.62
N VAL A 131 -3.26 2.18 -17.14
CA VAL A 131 -2.27 1.26 -16.59
C VAL A 131 -2.34 -0.06 -17.34
N VAL A 132 -1.17 -0.59 -17.68
CA VAL A 132 -0.99 -1.91 -18.29
C VAL A 132 -0.16 -2.77 -17.35
N LEU A 133 -0.62 -3.99 -17.06
CA LEU A 133 0.17 -4.96 -16.29
C LEU A 133 0.85 -5.92 -17.26
N TYR A 134 2.18 -5.90 -17.31
CA TYR A 134 2.95 -6.89 -18.07
C TYR A 134 3.27 -8.06 -17.14
N GLY A 135 2.56 -9.18 -17.35
CA GLY A 135 2.45 -10.28 -16.39
C GLY A 135 1.12 -10.26 -15.64
N PHE A 136 0.61 -11.46 -15.33
CA PHE A 136 -0.60 -11.66 -14.52
C PHE A 136 -0.40 -12.78 -13.49
N GLY A 137 0.81 -12.80 -12.93
CA GLY A 137 1.22 -13.70 -11.85
C GLY A 137 0.69 -13.25 -10.50
N ARG A 138 1.43 -13.56 -9.44
CA ARG A 138 1.03 -13.28 -8.06
C ARG A 138 0.82 -11.77 -7.80
N ILE A 139 1.87 -10.97 -7.99
CA ILE A 139 1.83 -9.51 -7.81
C ILE A 139 0.91 -8.85 -8.84
N GLY A 140 0.96 -9.27 -10.12
CA GLY A 140 0.08 -8.73 -11.16
C GLY A 140 -1.41 -8.85 -10.83
N ARG A 141 -1.86 -9.98 -10.28
CA ARG A 141 -3.26 -10.13 -9.85
C ARG A 141 -3.62 -9.24 -8.67
N LEU A 142 -2.73 -9.06 -7.69
CA LEU A 142 -2.96 -8.17 -6.56
C LEU A 142 -2.99 -6.70 -6.96
N LEU A 143 -2.10 -6.28 -7.87
CA LEU A 143 -2.15 -4.96 -8.48
C LEU A 143 -3.47 -4.75 -9.23
N ALA A 144 -3.95 -5.75 -9.98
CA ALA A 144 -5.25 -5.65 -10.63
C ALA A 144 -6.38 -5.48 -9.62
N ARG A 145 -6.40 -6.27 -8.53
CA ARG A 145 -7.38 -6.10 -7.44
C ARG A 145 -7.36 -4.68 -6.88
N LEU A 146 -6.17 -4.14 -6.57
CA LEU A 146 -6.00 -2.79 -6.03
C LEU A 146 -6.41 -1.70 -7.02
N LEU A 147 -6.07 -1.84 -8.31
CA LEU A 147 -6.44 -0.88 -9.35
C LEU A 147 -7.97 -0.85 -9.53
N ILE A 148 -8.62 -2.01 -9.62
CA ILE A 148 -10.07 -2.13 -9.77
C ILE A 148 -10.80 -1.56 -8.55
N GLU A 149 -10.30 -1.82 -7.34
CA GLU A 149 -10.87 -1.25 -6.12
C GLU A 149 -10.79 0.28 -6.11
N LYS A 150 -9.71 0.85 -6.67
CA LYS A 150 -9.41 2.28 -6.65
C LYS A 150 -9.96 3.06 -7.85
N THR A 151 -10.65 2.40 -8.79
CA THR A 151 -11.19 3.07 -9.99
C THR A 151 -12.07 4.28 -9.64
N GLY A 152 -12.83 4.20 -8.54
CA GLY A 152 -13.66 5.32 -8.05
C GLY A 152 -14.61 5.86 -9.11
N SER A 153 -14.55 7.17 -9.40
CA SER A 153 -15.33 7.80 -10.47
C SER A 153 -14.86 7.44 -11.89
N GLY A 154 -13.69 6.79 -12.02
CA GLY A 154 -13.02 6.51 -13.29
C GLY A 154 -11.89 7.49 -13.64
N ASN A 155 -11.70 8.58 -12.88
CA ASN A 155 -10.70 9.64 -13.16
C ASN A 155 -9.31 9.37 -12.55
N GLY A 156 -9.08 8.18 -12.00
CA GLY A 156 -7.83 7.80 -11.34
C GLY A 156 -6.87 7.00 -12.22
N LEU A 157 -6.21 6.02 -11.60
CA LEU A 157 -5.51 4.97 -12.34
C LEU A 157 -6.53 3.97 -12.88
N ARG A 158 -6.44 3.66 -14.18
CA ARG A 158 -7.39 2.75 -14.84
C ARG A 158 -6.65 1.56 -15.44
N LEU A 159 -6.91 0.36 -14.93
CA LEU A 159 -6.38 -0.86 -15.53
C LEU A 159 -7.05 -1.11 -16.89
N ARG A 160 -6.29 -1.01 -17.98
CA ARG A 160 -6.81 -1.18 -19.34
C ARG A 160 -6.40 -2.47 -20.01
N ALA A 161 -5.23 -3.01 -19.65
CA ALA A 161 -4.77 -4.24 -20.25
C ALA A 161 -3.87 -5.06 -19.31
N ILE A 162 -3.87 -6.36 -19.55
CA ILE A 162 -2.86 -7.29 -19.05
C ILE A 162 -2.17 -7.93 -20.24
N VAL A 163 -0.85 -8.07 -20.17
CA VAL A 163 -0.06 -8.78 -21.19
C VAL A 163 0.43 -10.10 -20.62
N VAL A 164 0.15 -11.19 -21.32
CA VAL A 164 0.43 -12.55 -20.86
C VAL A 164 0.87 -13.44 -22.02
N ARG A 165 1.60 -14.50 -21.70
CA ARG A 165 1.82 -15.59 -22.66
C ARG A 165 0.54 -16.39 -22.83
N GLN A 166 0.23 -16.79 -24.05
CA GLN A 166 -0.96 -17.59 -24.32
C GLN A 166 -0.82 -18.98 -23.68
N GLY A 167 -1.75 -19.32 -22.79
CA GLY A 167 -1.85 -20.66 -22.23
C GLY A 167 -2.69 -21.59 -23.10
N ALA A 168 -2.77 -22.86 -22.71
CA ALA A 168 -3.58 -23.86 -23.40
C ALA A 168 -5.05 -23.88 -22.94
N GLY A 169 -5.96 -24.20 -23.86
CA GLY A 169 -7.40 -24.34 -23.60
C GLY A 169 -8.08 -23.02 -23.26
N GLN A 170 -8.98 -23.02 -22.27
CA GLN A 170 -9.74 -21.84 -21.81
C GLN A 170 -8.88 -20.86 -20.97
N ASP A 171 -7.80 -20.34 -21.53
CA ASP A 171 -6.79 -19.56 -20.80
C ASP A 171 -7.38 -18.32 -20.10
N ILE A 172 -8.14 -17.49 -20.81
CA ILE A 172 -8.76 -16.27 -20.25
C ILE A 172 -9.74 -16.59 -19.10
N VAL A 173 -10.51 -17.67 -19.22
CA VAL A 173 -11.44 -18.13 -18.18
C VAL A 173 -10.67 -18.58 -16.93
N LYS A 174 -9.56 -19.31 -17.12
CA LYS A 174 -8.68 -19.72 -16.00
C LYS A 174 -8.04 -18.52 -15.32
N ARG A 175 -7.57 -17.51 -16.07
CA ARG A 175 -7.03 -16.26 -15.50
C ARG A 175 -8.07 -15.50 -14.71
N ALA A 176 -9.29 -15.37 -15.23
CA ALA A 176 -10.40 -14.76 -14.52
C ALA A 176 -10.75 -15.54 -13.23
N SER A 177 -10.66 -16.87 -13.26
CA SER A 177 -10.84 -17.71 -12.07
C SER A 177 -9.77 -17.46 -11.00
N LEU A 178 -8.50 -17.33 -11.40
CA LEU A 178 -7.38 -17.00 -10.50
C LEU A 178 -7.45 -15.58 -9.95
N LEU A 179 -8.06 -14.64 -10.66
CA LEU A 179 -8.38 -13.33 -10.09
C LEU A 179 -9.51 -13.43 -9.07
N ARG A 180 -10.55 -14.24 -9.36
CA ARG A 180 -11.73 -14.45 -8.51
C ARG A 180 -11.41 -15.12 -7.17
N ARG A 181 -10.47 -16.08 -7.16
CA ARG A 181 -10.14 -16.90 -5.98
C ARG A 181 -8.65 -16.87 -5.71
N ASP A 182 -8.29 -16.42 -4.51
CA ASP A 182 -6.92 -16.42 -4.01
C ASP A 182 -6.87 -17.15 -2.66
N SER A 183 -5.92 -18.07 -2.49
CA SER A 183 -5.80 -18.89 -1.28
C SER A 183 -5.34 -18.10 -0.05
N ILE A 184 -4.70 -16.95 -0.25
CA ILE A 184 -4.18 -16.11 0.84
C ILE A 184 -5.09 -14.89 1.01
N HIS A 185 -5.35 -14.19 -0.08
CA HIS A 185 -6.09 -12.93 -0.08
C HIS A 185 -7.59 -13.11 -0.30
N GLY A 186 -8.09 -14.35 -0.21
CA GLY A 186 -9.50 -14.69 -0.34
C GLY A 186 -10.14 -14.35 -1.69
N GLN A 187 -11.45 -14.23 -1.67
CA GLN A 187 -12.25 -13.96 -2.87
C GLN A 187 -12.15 -12.51 -3.32
N PHE A 188 -12.20 -12.30 -4.64
CA PHE A 188 -12.35 -10.97 -5.22
C PHE A 188 -13.65 -10.31 -4.75
N GLN A 189 -13.56 -9.06 -4.30
CA GLN A 189 -14.69 -8.28 -3.81
C GLN A 189 -15.44 -7.63 -4.97
N GLY A 190 -16.26 -8.42 -5.66
CA GLY A 190 -17.14 -7.94 -6.72
C GLY A 190 -17.38 -8.95 -7.83
N THR A 191 -17.71 -8.44 -9.02
CA THR A 191 -18.11 -9.27 -10.17
C THR A 191 -16.98 -9.38 -11.19
N ILE A 192 -16.88 -10.55 -11.83
CA ILE A 192 -15.95 -10.81 -12.94
C ILE A 192 -16.72 -11.55 -14.02
N THR A 193 -16.82 -10.96 -15.20
CA THR A 193 -17.30 -11.60 -16.44
C THR A 193 -16.16 -11.69 -17.45
N VAL A 194 -16.28 -12.63 -18.39
CA VAL A 194 -15.29 -12.87 -19.44
C VAL A 194 -15.99 -12.71 -20.78
N ASP A 195 -15.43 -11.85 -21.62
CA ASP A 195 -15.79 -11.72 -23.03
C ASP A 195 -14.69 -12.40 -23.85
N GLU A 196 -14.91 -13.67 -24.17
CA GLU A 196 -13.95 -14.49 -24.92
C GLU A 196 -13.78 -13.99 -26.36
N ALA A 197 -14.84 -13.49 -26.98
CA ALA A 197 -14.83 -13.03 -28.37
C ALA A 197 -13.89 -11.84 -28.56
N ASN A 198 -13.83 -10.93 -27.58
CA ASN A 198 -12.96 -9.75 -27.62
C ASN A 198 -11.69 -9.90 -26.76
N SER A 199 -11.47 -11.07 -26.14
CA SER A 199 -10.38 -11.32 -25.20
C SER A 199 -10.33 -10.29 -24.05
N ARG A 200 -11.48 -10.06 -23.38
CA ARG A 200 -11.59 -9.12 -22.26
C ARG A 200 -12.02 -9.79 -20.97
N ILE A 201 -11.45 -9.33 -19.86
CA ILE A 201 -11.97 -9.59 -18.52
C ILE A 201 -12.64 -8.31 -18.05
N ILE A 202 -13.90 -8.40 -17.62
CA ILE A 202 -14.64 -7.24 -17.09
C ILE A 202 -14.81 -7.45 -15.59
N ALA A 203 -14.16 -6.59 -14.80
CA ALA A 203 -14.15 -6.70 -13.34
C ALA A 203 -14.67 -5.42 -12.68
N ASN A 204 -15.78 -5.50 -11.96
CA ASN A 204 -16.50 -4.33 -11.41
C ASN A 204 -16.71 -3.22 -12.46
N GLY A 205 -17.06 -3.59 -13.69
CA GLY A 205 -17.24 -2.67 -14.82
C GLY A 205 -15.95 -2.19 -15.50
N ASN A 206 -14.77 -2.52 -14.98
CA ASN A 206 -13.50 -2.22 -15.64
C ASN A 206 -13.26 -3.22 -16.77
N GLU A 207 -13.23 -2.74 -18.02
CA GLU A 207 -12.86 -3.55 -19.18
C GLU A 207 -11.34 -3.67 -19.29
N ILE A 208 -10.84 -4.90 -19.16
CA ILE A 208 -9.42 -5.21 -19.17
C ILE A 208 -9.12 -6.06 -20.40
N GLN A 209 -8.40 -5.49 -21.36
CA GLN A 209 -7.94 -6.20 -22.55
C GLN A 209 -6.86 -7.22 -22.17
N VAL A 210 -7.06 -8.48 -22.53
CA VAL A 210 -6.01 -9.49 -22.47
C VAL A 210 -5.25 -9.45 -23.79
N ILE A 211 -3.97 -9.12 -23.71
CA ILE A 211 -3.05 -9.09 -24.85
C ILE A 211 -2.11 -10.29 -24.73
N TYR A 212 -2.10 -11.14 -25.75
CA TYR A 212 -1.21 -12.28 -25.80
C TYR A 212 0.09 -11.92 -26.50
N SER A 213 1.22 -11.98 -25.78
CA SER A 213 2.55 -11.81 -26.36
C SER A 213 3.64 -12.46 -25.51
N ASP A 214 4.64 -13.01 -26.20
CA ASP A 214 5.88 -13.54 -25.61
C ASP A 214 7.05 -12.56 -25.66
N ASP A 215 6.92 -11.50 -26.47
CA ASP A 215 7.93 -10.48 -26.72
C ASP A 215 7.30 -9.08 -26.56
N PRO A 216 7.77 -8.25 -25.60
CA PRO A 216 7.21 -6.92 -25.41
C PRO A 216 7.36 -6.02 -26.64
N THR A 217 8.33 -6.28 -27.53
CA THR A 217 8.61 -5.43 -28.69
C THR A 217 7.57 -5.54 -29.79
N THR A 218 6.74 -6.59 -29.80
CA THR A 218 5.71 -6.84 -30.82
C THR A 218 4.37 -6.20 -30.49
N VAL A 219 4.20 -5.65 -29.29
CA VAL A 219 2.91 -5.11 -28.83
C VAL A 219 2.79 -3.64 -29.22
N ASP A 220 1.66 -3.30 -29.85
CA ASP A 220 1.21 -1.93 -30.05
C ASP A 220 -0.07 -1.69 -29.23
N TYR A 221 0.05 -0.87 -28.18
CA TYR A 221 -1.08 -0.61 -27.28
C TYR A 221 -2.09 0.38 -27.88
N THR A 222 -1.69 1.17 -28.88
CA THR A 222 -2.57 2.13 -29.53
C THR A 222 -3.68 1.45 -30.33
N ALA A 223 -3.43 0.23 -30.83
CA ALA A 223 -4.43 -0.63 -31.47
C ALA A 223 -5.60 -0.99 -30.53
N HIS A 224 -5.39 -0.90 -29.21
CA HIS A 224 -6.42 -1.13 -28.19
C HIS A 224 -6.96 0.18 -27.58
N GLY A 225 -6.67 1.32 -28.20
CA GLY A 225 -7.08 2.64 -27.71
C GLY A 225 -6.40 3.05 -26.41
N ILE A 226 -5.23 2.48 -26.11
CA ILE A 226 -4.41 2.82 -24.94
C ILE A 226 -3.33 3.80 -25.39
N LYS A 227 -3.34 5.00 -24.80
CA LYS A 227 -2.40 6.08 -25.10
C LYS A 227 -1.83 6.61 -23.80
N ASN A 228 -0.54 6.93 -23.77
CA ASN A 228 0.13 7.54 -22.61
C ASN A 228 -0.01 6.72 -21.31
N ALA A 229 -0.02 5.39 -21.40
CA ALA A 229 -0.18 4.52 -20.25
C ALA A 229 1.12 4.32 -19.47
N ILE A 230 0.99 3.88 -18.23
CA ILE A 230 2.10 3.37 -17.42
C ILE A 230 2.06 1.85 -17.50
N LEU A 231 3.17 1.24 -17.92
CA LEU A 231 3.33 -0.21 -17.90
C LEU A 231 4.00 -0.63 -16.60
N ILE A 232 3.40 -1.59 -15.89
CA ILE A 232 4.00 -2.20 -14.70
C ILE A 232 4.51 -3.59 -15.09
N ASP A 233 5.83 -3.77 -15.16
CA ASP A 233 6.46 -5.08 -15.37
C ASP A 233 6.48 -5.84 -14.04
N ASN A 234 5.63 -6.85 -13.96
CA ASN A 234 5.51 -7.75 -12.83
C ASN A 234 5.94 -9.18 -13.18
N THR A 235 6.68 -9.36 -14.28
CA THR A 235 7.40 -10.59 -14.62
C THR A 235 8.78 -10.62 -13.95
N GLY A 236 9.42 -9.46 -13.80
CA GLY A 236 10.77 -9.35 -13.23
C GLY A 236 11.87 -10.00 -14.07
N ARG A 237 11.57 -10.32 -15.34
CA ARG A 237 12.50 -10.95 -16.29
C ARG A 237 13.64 -10.01 -16.66
N TRP A 238 13.31 -8.75 -16.90
CA TRP A 238 14.28 -7.68 -17.14
C TRP A 238 14.43 -6.85 -15.88
N ARG A 239 15.66 -6.44 -15.60
CA ARG A 239 15.97 -5.65 -14.39
C ARG A 239 16.89 -4.47 -14.67
N ASP A 240 17.45 -4.35 -15.86
CA ASP A 240 18.28 -3.24 -16.30
C ASP A 240 17.50 -2.32 -17.25
N ARG A 241 18.05 -1.12 -17.49
CA ARG A 241 17.43 -0.11 -18.33
C ARG A 241 17.23 -0.60 -19.76
N GLU A 242 18.21 -1.29 -20.33
CA GLU A 242 18.13 -1.84 -21.70
C GLU A 242 16.97 -2.83 -21.86
N GLY A 243 16.85 -3.79 -20.95
CA GLY A 243 15.78 -4.78 -20.98
C GLY A 243 14.41 -4.16 -20.77
N LEU A 244 14.28 -3.24 -19.79
CA LEU A 244 13.02 -2.55 -19.49
C LEU A 244 12.60 -1.58 -20.60
N SER A 245 13.54 -0.98 -21.33
CA SER A 245 13.25 -0.07 -22.46
C SER A 245 12.49 -0.76 -23.59
N ARG A 246 12.54 -2.10 -23.65
CA ARG A 246 11.74 -2.89 -24.61
C ARG A 246 10.23 -2.71 -24.43
N HIS A 247 9.79 -2.32 -23.23
CA HIS A 247 8.39 -2.02 -22.92
C HIS A 247 7.94 -0.62 -23.36
N LEU A 248 8.85 0.28 -23.72
CA LEU A 248 8.53 1.62 -24.23
C LEU A 248 8.05 1.52 -25.69
N ARG A 249 6.83 1.00 -25.85
CA ARG A 249 6.14 0.77 -27.11
C ARG A 249 5.07 1.83 -27.35
N PRO A 250 4.54 1.96 -28.59
CA PRO A 250 3.44 2.90 -28.86
C PRO A 250 2.31 2.73 -27.85
N GLY A 251 1.94 3.83 -27.20
CA GLY A 251 0.93 3.87 -26.14
C GLY A 251 1.48 3.81 -24.71
N ILE A 252 2.75 3.41 -24.49
CA ILE A 252 3.40 3.41 -23.17
C ILE A 252 4.31 4.64 -23.02
N SER A 253 4.21 5.29 -21.88
CA SER A 253 4.94 6.52 -21.54
C SER A 253 6.02 6.32 -20.47
N LYS A 254 5.77 5.40 -19.53
CA LYS A 254 6.66 5.05 -18.42
C LYS A 254 6.55 3.55 -18.12
N VAL A 255 7.63 2.99 -17.59
CA VAL A 255 7.76 1.59 -17.18
C VAL A 255 8.13 1.52 -15.70
N VAL A 256 7.39 0.72 -14.95
CA VAL A 256 7.58 0.51 -13.51
C VAL A 256 7.85 -0.96 -13.26
N LEU A 257 9.02 -1.28 -12.71
CA LEU A 257 9.41 -2.65 -12.37
C LEU A 257 9.02 -2.98 -10.92
N THR A 258 8.39 -4.14 -10.69
CA THR A 258 8.01 -4.62 -9.35
C THR A 258 9.09 -5.53 -8.71
N ALA A 259 10.35 -5.19 -8.92
CA ALA A 259 11.52 -5.89 -8.38
C ALA A 259 12.72 -4.92 -8.34
N PRO A 260 13.80 -5.20 -7.59
CA PRO A 260 14.98 -4.35 -7.57
C PRO A 260 15.61 -4.14 -8.95
N GLY A 261 15.76 -2.87 -9.33
CA GLY A 261 16.45 -2.45 -10.54
C GLY A 261 17.97 -2.61 -10.44
N LYS A 262 18.60 -3.05 -11.53
CA LYS A 262 20.05 -3.16 -11.72
C LYS A 262 20.60 -1.92 -12.43
N GLY A 263 21.91 -1.71 -12.29
CA GLY A 263 22.59 -0.59 -12.91
C GLY A 263 22.04 0.75 -12.42
N ASP A 264 21.66 1.60 -13.37
CA ASP A 264 21.21 2.97 -13.20
C ASP A 264 19.68 3.12 -13.08
N VAL A 265 18.93 2.02 -12.97
CA VAL A 265 17.48 2.08 -12.74
C VAL A 265 17.21 2.51 -11.29
N PRO A 266 16.54 3.66 -11.06
CA PRO A 266 16.28 4.16 -9.72
C PRO A 266 15.32 3.23 -8.97
N ASN A 267 15.68 2.90 -7.73
CA ASN A 267 14.86 2.09 -6.84
C ASN A 267 14.13 3.02 -5.88
N ILE A 268 12.80 3.09 -6.04
CA ILE A 268 11.93 4.02 -5.35
C ILE A 268 11.18 3.31 -4.22
N VAL A 269 11.28 3.89 -3.03
CA VAL A 269 10.46 3.61 -1.86
C VAL A 269 9.60 4.85 -1.61
N HIS A 270 8.29 4.70 -1.82
CA HIS A 270 7.35 5.79 -1.64
C HIS A 270 7.33 6.30 -0.19
N GLY A 271 7.21 7.61 -0.01
CA GLY A 271 7.33 8.30 1.27
C GLY A 271 8.76 8.55 1.72
N VAL A 272 9.77 8.05 1.01
CA VAL A 272 11.18 8.13 1.41
C VAL A 272 12.04 8.84 0.37
N ASN A 273 12.05 8.34 -0.87
CA ASN A 273 12.94 8.86 -1.92
C ASN A 273 12.27 9.07 -3.28
N GLN A 274 10.93 9.12 -3.33
CA GLN A 274 10.20 9.38 -4.57
C GLN A 274 10.56 10.72 -5.22
N ASP A 275 11.01 11.70 -4.44
CA ASP A 275 11.41 13.02 -4.94
C ASP A 275 12.73 12.98 -5.72
N MET A 276 13.45 11.86 -5.68
CA MET A 276 14.63 11.62 -6.53
C MET A 276 14.28 11.30 -7.99
N ILE A 277 13.00 11.04 -8.29
CA ILE A 277 12.57 10.72 -9.66
C ILE A 277 12.68 11.98 -10.51
N LYS A 278 13.56 11.95 -11.51
CA LYS A 278 13.69 13.05 -12.46
C LYS A 278 12.42 13.15 -13.32
N PRO A 279 11.99 14.36 -13.74
CA PRO A 279 10.80 14.53 -14.58
C PRO A 279 10.83 13.71 -15.88
N ASP A 280 12.01 13.58 -16.48
CA ASP A 280 12.28 12.84 -17.72
C ASP A 280 12.55 11.34 -17.51
N GLU A 281 12.58 10.85 -16.26
CA GLU A 281 12.80 9.44 -15.98
C GLU A 281 11.60 8.61 -16.44
N GLN A 282 11.83 7.72 -17.42
CA GLN A 282 10.80 6.87 -17.99
C GLN A 282 10.77 5.48 -17.34
N ILE A 283 11.85 5.04 -16.70
CA ILE A 283 11.99 3.68 -16.20
C ILE A 283 12.40 3.72 -14.73
N ILE A 284 11.55 3.17 -13.87
CA ILE A 284 11.79 3.12 -12.43
C ILE A 284 11.53 1.71 -11.89
N SER A 285 12.05 1.44 -10.71
CA SER A 285 11.81 0.22 -9.94
C SER A 285 11.17 0.57 -8.60
N CYS A 286 10.20 -0.23 -8.15
CA CYS A 286 9.60 -0.11 -6.82
C CYS A 286 10.36 -0.91 -5.74
N ALA A 287 11.66 -1.17 -5.96
CA ALA A 287 12.52 -1.96 -5.08
C ALA A 287 11.93 -3.36 -4.74
N SER A 288 12.31 -3.94 -3.61
CA SER A 288 11.75 -5.20 -3.08
C SER A 288 10.76 -4.97 -1.94
N CYS A 289 9.96 -5.98 -1.62
CA CYS A 289 9.09 -5.99 -0.43
C CYS A 289 9.87 -5.72 0.86
N THR A 290 10.98 -6.42 1.09
CA THR A 290 11.84 -6.20 2.27
C THR A 290 12.40 -4.79 2.32
N THR A 291 12.84 -4.23 1.17
CA THR A 291 13.31 -2.83 1.11
C THR A 291 12.21 -1.86 1.55
N ASN A 292 11.00 -2.02 1.02
CA ASN A 292 9.85 -1.17 1.41
C ASN A 292 9.50 -1.32 2.89
N ALA A 293 9.68 -2.50 3.48
CA ALA A 293 9.38 -2.75 4.89
C ALA A 293 10.40 -2.12 5.85
N ILE A 294 11.67 -2.09 5.49
CA ILE A 294 12.74 -1.64 6.39
C ILE A 294 13.11 -0.17 6.24
N VAL A 295 13.06 0.37 5.02
CA VAL A 295 13.59 1.69 4.73
C VAL A 295 12.80 2.79 5.45
N PRO A 296 11.45 2.79 5.51
CA PRO A 296 10.72 3.82 6.22
C PRO A 296 11.02 3.85 7.73
N PRO A 297 10.95 2.73 8.49
CA PRO A 297 11.33 2.75 9.90
C PRO A 297 12.81 3.08 10.12
N LEU A 298 13.71 2.61 9.26
CA LEU A 298 15.13 2.95 9.35
C LEU A 298 15.36 4.45 9.16
N LYS A 299 14.67 5.08 8.20
CA LYS A 299 14.72 6.53 8.01
C LYS A 299 14.24 7.25 9.27
N ALA A 300 13.09 6.87 9.81
CA ALA A 300 12.54 7.48 11.02
C ALA A 300 13.52 7.40 12.19
N MET A 301 14.17 6.25 12.40
CA MET A 301 15.17 6.06 13.46
C MET A 301 16.45 6.86 13.20
N ALA A 302 16.90 6.93 11.94
CA ALA A 302 18.09 7.68 11.56
C ALA A 302 17.90 9.19 11.72
N ASP A 303 16.73 9.72 11.34
CA ASP A 303 16.41 11.14 11.47
C ASP A 303 16.36 11.57 12.95
N GLU A 304 15.79 10.75 13.84
CA GLU A 304 15.58 11.09 15.26
C GLU A 304 16.77 10.78 16.16
N TYR A 305 17.40 9.60 15.99
CA TYR A 305 18.42 9.10 16.92
C TYR A 305 19.81 9.00 16.30
N GLY A 306 19.93 9.14 14.96
CA GLY A 306 21.11 8.75 14.20
C GLY A 306 21.32 7.23 14.20
N VAL A 307 21.85 6.68 13.11
CA VAL A 307 22.20 5.25 13.01
C VAL A 307 23.64 5.13 12.54
N LEU A 308 24.47 4.43 13.32
CA LEU A 308 25.89 4.20 13.02
C LEU A 308 26.11 2.88 12.27
N ARG A 309 25.38 1.84 12.68
CA ARG A 309 25.46 0.48 12.12
C ARG A 309 24.10 -0.18 12.19
N GLY A 310 23.86 -1.11 11.27
CA GLY A 310 22.65 -1.90 11.28
C GLY A 310 22.83 -3.29 10.70
N HIS A 311 22.06 -4.23 11.21
CA HIS A 311 21.90 -5.56 10.65
C HIS A 311 20.42 -5.85 10.43
N VAL A 312 20.09 -6.30 9.21
CA VAL A 312 18.74 -6.66 8.81
C VAL A 312 18.64 -8.16 8.64
N GLU A 313 17.89 -8.82 9.51
CA GLU A 313 17.50 -10.21 9.29
C GLU A 313 16.05 -10.23 8.84
N THR A 314 15.70 -11.02 7.82
CA THR A 314 14.29 -11.21 7.48
C THR A 314 13.89 -12.68 7.44
N VAL A 315 12.95 -13.02 8.32
CA VAL A 315 12.23 -14.29 8.27
C VAL A 315 11.10 -14.09 7.27
N HIS A 316 11.32 -14.59 6.06
CA HIS A 316 10.53 -14.26 4.91
C HIS A 316 9.69 -15.47 4.47
N SER A 317 8.41 -15.25 4.21
CA SER A 317 7.54 -16.25 3.56
C SER A 317 8.15 -16.75 2.24
N PHE A 318 7.86 -18.01 1.89
CA PHE A 318 8.36 -18.55 0.63
C PHE A 318 7.71 -17.84 -0.57
N THR A 319 8.35 -17.91 -1.74
CA THR A 319 7.83 -17.28 -2.96
C THR A 319 7.88 -18.26 -4.13
N ASN A 320 7.30 -17.88 -5.27
CA ASN A 320 7.33 -18.68 -6.50
C ASN A 320 8.75 -18.94 -7.06
N ASP A 321 9.77 -18.26 -6.56
CA ASP A 321 11.19 -18.54 -6.89
C ASP A 321 11.65 -19.88 -6.28
N GLN A 322 11.00 -20.38 -5.22
CA GLN A 322 11.36 -21.61 -4.55
C GLN A 322 10.55 -22.81 -5.06
N ASN A 323 11.13 -24.00 -4.93
CA ASN A 323 10.50 -25.23 -5.38
C ASN A 323 9.56 -25.82 -4.33
N LEU A 324 8.45 -26.41 -4.77
CA LEU A 324 7.53 -27.16 -3.89
C LEU A 324 8.17 -28.45 -3.39
N LEU A 325 8.93 -29.13 -4.24
CA LEU A 325 9.69 -30.34 -3.95
C LEU A 325 11.17 -30.09 -4.28
N ASP A 326 12.06 -30.92 -3.73
CA ASP A 326 13.49 -30.82 -4.02
C ASP A 326 13.73 -30.94 -5.55
N ASN A 327 14.26 -29.88 -6.16
CA ASN A 327 14.51 -29.81 -7.60
C ASN A 327 15.64 -28.82 -7.90
N TYR A 328 16.17 -28.85 -9.14
CA TYR A 328 17.23 -27.96 -9.58
C TYR A 328 16.82 -26.49 -9.42
N HIS A 329 17.77 -25.68 -8.95
CA HIS A 329 17.63 -24.24 -8.81
C HIS A 329 19.03 -23.60 -8.87
N ASN A 330 19.14 -22.38 -9.40
CA ASN A 330 20.44 -21.71 -9.57
C ASN A 330 21.11 -21.31 -8.25
N SER A 331 20.32 -21.15 -7.19
CA SER A 331 20.81 -20.97 -5.81
C SER A 331 20.84 -22.29 -5.07
N ASP A 332 22.00 -22.60 -4.48
CA ASP A 332 22.33 -23.87 -3.80
C ASP A 332 21.26 -24.36 -2.82
N ARG A 333 20.67 -23.44 -2.03
CA ARG A 333 19.73 -23.82 -0.95
C ARG A 333 18.26 -23.70 -1.34
N ARG A 334 17.92 -22.88 -2.34
CA ARG A 334 16.52 -22.61 -2.73
C ARG A 334 15.89 -23.72 -3.60
N GLY A 335 16.70 -24.68 -4.05
CA GLY A 335 16.20 -25.87 -4.71
C GLY A 335 15.46 -26.85 -3.78
N ARG A 336 15.64 -26.71 -2.46
CA ARG A 336 14.98 -27.53 -1.44
C ARG A 336 13.52 -27.14 -1.26
N SER A 337 12.69 -28.10 -0.89
CA SER A 337 11.24 -27.95 -0.70
C SER A 337 10.89 -26.80 0.26
N ALA A 338 10.25 -25.77 -0.28
CA ALA A 338 9.81 -24.57 0.46
C ALA A 338 8.88 -24.87 1.66
N PRO A 339 7.85 -25.74 1.56
CA PRO A 339 6.95 -25.97 2.68
C PRO A 339 7.54 -26.80 3.84
N LEU A 340 8.79 -27.28 3.72
CA LEU A 340 9.40 -28.17 4.72
C LEU A 340 10.68 -27.61 5.36
N ASN A 341 11.23 -26.50 4.87
CA ASN A 341 12.57 -26.05 5.25
C ASN A 341 12.63 -24.57 5.65
N MET A 342 13.56 -24.28 6.57
CA MET A 342 14.09 -22.93 6.79
C MET A 342 15.34 -22.75 5.94
N VAL A 343 15.34 -21.78 5.01
CA VAL A 343 16.40 -21.64 4.00
C VAL A 343 17.11 -20.30 4.15
N ILE A 344 18.37 -20.33 4.62
CA ILE A 344 19.21 -19.14 4.74
C ILE A 344 19.69 -18.70 3.35
N THR A 345 19.51 -17.42 3.03
CA THR A 345 19.92 -16.81 1.76
C THR A 345 20.36 -15.36 1.97
N GLU A 346 21.21 -14.87 1.08
CA GLU A 346 21.59 -13.46 1.08
C GLU A 346 20.40 -12.57 0.69
N THR A 347 20.37 -11.38 1.27
CA THR A 347 19.40 -10.34 0.94
C THR A 347 20.11 -9.11 0.38
N GLY A 348 19.49 -8.47 -0.60
CA GLY A 348 19.97 -7.20 -1.15
C GLY A 348 19.72 -5.99 -0.26
N ALA A 349 19.29 -6.19 0.99
CA ALA A 349 18.86 -5.13 1.91
C ALA A 349 19.92 -4.01 2.06
N ALA A 350 21.20 -4.35 2.25
CA ALA A 350 22.28 -3.37 2.40
C ALA A 350 22.43 -2.44 1.18
N SER A 351 22.52 -3.03 -0.02
CA SER A 351 22.59 -2.27 -1.27
C SER A 351 21.31 -1.45 -1.50
N ALA A 352 20.15 -2.01 -1.14
CA ALA A 352 18.87 -1.34 -1.29
C ALA A 352 18.72 -0.13 -0.36
N VAL A 353 19.20 -0.22 0.89
CA VAL A 353 19.23 0.92 1.82
C VAL A 353 20.14 2.01 1.30
N THR A 354 21.35 1.67 0.83
CA THR A 354 22.29 2.65 0.26
C THR A 354 21.67 3.42 -0.91
N LYS A 355 20.89 2.74 -1.75
CA LYS A 355 20.20 3.38 -2.89
C LYS A 355 18.98 4.23 -2.47
N ALA A 356 18.28 3.81 -1.42
CA ALA A 356 17.05 4.46 -0.97
C ALA A 356 17.29 5.62 0.00
N LEU A 357 18.40 5.57 0.75
CA LEU A 357 18.82 6.57 1.73
C LEU A 357 20.30 6.92 1.47
N PRO A 358 20.61 7.67 0.40
CA PRO A 358 21.99 7.97 0.01
C PRO A 358 22.74 8.78 1.06
N ASP A 359 22.04 9.58 1.87
CA ASP A 359 22.62 10.43 2.91
C ASP A 359 22.87 9.68 4.23
N LEU A 360 22.48 8.40 4.32
CA LEU A 360 22.69 7.58 5.51
C LEU A 360 24.08 6.95 5.49
N ASP A 361 25.03 7.53 6.24
CA ASP A 361 26.39 6.99 6.43
C ASP A 361 26.43 5.88 7.51
N ALA A 362 25.56 4.87 7.36
CA ALA A 362 25.49 3.72 8.26
C ALA A 362 25.97 2.45 7.56
N LYS A 363 26.78 1.64 8.28
CA LYS A 363 27.15 0.31 7.77
C LYS A 363 25.99 -0.66 7.97
N ILE A 364 25.27 -0.96 6.89
CA ILE A 364 24.15 -1.90 6.90
C ILE A 364 24.57 -3.24 6.31
N THR A 365 24.25 -4.32 7.01
CA THR A 365 24.37 -5.70 6.52
C THR A 365 23.00 -6.37 6.55
N GLY A 366 22.85 -7.53 5.91
CA GLY A 366 21.64 -8.30 6.12
C GLY A 366 21.67 -9.73 5.58
N SER A 367 20.74 -10.51 6.11
CA SER A 367 20.47 -11.90 5.74
C SER A 367 18.96 -12.15 5.68
N SER A 368 18.58 -13.29 5.10
CA SER A 368 17.20 -13.74 5.08
C SER A 368 17.11 -15.23 5.36
N ILE A 369 16.07 -15.62 6.08
CA ILE A 369 15.65 -17.01 6.26
C ILE A 369 14.28 -17.16 5.62
N ARG A 370 14.16 -17.99 4.57
CA ARG A 370 12.86 -18.36 4.01
C ARG A 370 12.19 -19.40 4.90
N VAL A 371 10.91 -19.25 5.21
CA VAL A 371 10.17 -20.18 6.09
C VAL A 371 8.93 -20.77 5.40
N PRO A 372 8.40 -21.91 5.90
CA PRO A 372 7.17 -22.55 5.42
C PRO A 372 5.86 -21.77 5.67
N VAL A 373 5.89 -20.45 5.54
CA VAL A 373 4.73 -19.56 5.65
C VAL A 373 4.47 -19.01 4.24
N PRO A 374 3.22 -19.01 3.77
CA PRO A 374 2.91 -18.69 2.38
C PRO A 374 2.82 -17.18 2.11
N ASP A 375 2.58 -16.36 3.14
CA ASP A 375 2.61 -14.90 3.07
C ASP A 375 2.79 -14.26 4.44
N VAL A 376 3.09 -12.97 4.44
CA VAL A 376 3.58 -12.18 5.57
C VAL A 376 4.97 -12.61 6.01
N SER A 377 5.82 -11.62 6.19
CA SER A 377 7.19 -11.77 6.58
C SER A 377 7.48 -10.81 7.75
N ILE A 378 8.60 -11.04 8.42
CA ILE A 378 9.08 -10.13 9.46
C ILE A 378 10.53 -9.75 9.16
N ALA A 379 10.84 -8.47 9.34
CA ALA A 379 12.20 -7.96 9.32
C ALA A 379 12.59 -7.56 10.74
N ILE A 380 13.84 -7.86 11.10
CA ILE A 380 14.44 -7.54 12.38
C ILE A 380 15.54 -6.52 12.07
N LEU A 381 15.35 -5.29 12.52
CA LEU A 381 16.34 -4.23 12.42
C LEU A 381 17.08 -4.12 13.74
N ASN A 382 18.29 -4.66 13.77
CA ASN A 382 19.21 -4.45 14.88
C ASN A 382 20.10 -3.24 14.56
N LEU A 383 19.96 -2.17 15.33
CA LEU A 383 20.56 -0.86 15.07
C LEU A 383 21.44 -0.44 16.25
N GLN A 384 22.61 0.09 15.91
CA GLN A 384 23.42 0.90 16.81
C GLN A 384 23.15 2.37 16.51
N LEU A 385 22.58 3.07 17.48
CA LEU A 385 22.16 4.47 17.41
C LEU A 385 23.33 5.41 17.75
N ALA A 386 23.24 6.67 17.31
CA ALA A 386 24.23 7.68 17.69
C ALA A 386 23.96 8.28 19.08
N ARG A 387 22.69 8.28 19.51
CA ARG A 387 22.22 8.75 20.83
C ARG A 387 21.52 7.61 21.56
N GLY A 388 21.85 7.44 22.85
CA GLY A 388 21.15 6.50 23.71
C GLY A 388 19.71 6.93 23.98
N THR A 389 18.80 5.97 24.16
CA THR A 389 17.36 6.19 24.35
C THR A 389 16.73 5.06 25.17
N SER A 390 15.49 5.26 25.61
CA SER A 390 14.67 4.22 26.24
C SER A 390 13.73 3.54 25.23
N ARG A 391 13.20 2.36 25.61
CA ARG A 391 12.18 1.65 24.83
C ARG A 391 10.90 2.48 24.72
N GLU A 392 10.50 3.13 25.80
CA GLU A 392 9.30 3.92 25.89
C GLU A 392 9.35 5.11 24.92
N GLU A 393 10.47 5.83 24.86
CA GLU A 393 10.68 6.93 23.91
C GLU A 393 10.63 6.48 22.45
N VAL A 394 11.30 5.37 22.11
CA VAL A 394 11.29 4.83 20.74
C VAL A 394 9.89 4.40 20.31
N LEU A 395 9.16 3.74 21.20
CA LEU A 395 7.79 3.29 20.91
C LEU A 395 6.81 4.45 20.81
N GLU A 396 6.93 5.47 21.65
CA GLU A 396 6.17 6.72 21.53
C GLU A 396 6.45 7.40 20.19
N TYR A 397 7.73 7.57 19.85
CA TYR A 397 8.12 8.17 18.58
C TYR A 397 7.58 7.41 17.37
N LEU A 398 7.80 6.10 17.28
CA LEU A 398 7.34 5.29 16.13
C LEU A 398 5.81 5.21 16.03
N ARG A 399 5.09 5.27 17.15
CA ARG A 399 3.62 5.39 17.15
C ARG A 399 3.17 6.76 16.63
N ASN A 400 3.86 7.83 16.98
CA ASN A 400 3.56 9.15 16.43
C ASN A 400 3.90 9.21 14.92
N VAL A 401 4.99 8.56 14.51
CA VAL A 401 5.34 8.40 13.09
C VAL A 401 4.23 7.68 12.32
N SER A 402 3.63 6.62 12.87
CA SER A 402 2.52 5.92 12.20
C SER A 402 1.21 6.70 12.17
N LEU A 403 1.06 7.75 12.98
CA LEU A 403 -0.15 8.56 13.09
C LEU A 403 -0.12 9.83 12.27
N THR A 404 0.90 10.66 12.48
CA THR A 404 0.88 12.07 12.07
C THR A 404 1.96 12.40 11.04
N SER A 405 3.05 11.65 11.00
CA SER A 405 4.19 11.96 10.11
C SER A 405 3.88 11.77 8.61
N PRO A 406 4.75 12.26 7.71
CA PRO A 406 4.71 11.91 6.29
C PRO A 406 4.79 10.40 6.00
N LEU A 407 5.34 9.62 6.93
CA LEU A 407 5.47 8.16 6.82
C LEU A 407 4.26 7.37 7.31
N ARG A 408 3.19 8.02 7.80
CA ARG A 408 1.98 7.34 8.32
C ARG A 408 1.29 6.40 7.34
N ARG A 409 1.46 6.63 6.03
CA ARG A 409 0.95 5.69 5.01
C ARG A 409 1.84 4.45 4.88
N GLN A 410 3.12 4.56 5.23
CA GLN A 410 4.14 3.50 5.11
C GLN A 410 4.21 2.63 6.37
N ILE A 411 4.20 3.25 7.54
CA ILE A 411 4.45 2.62 8.84
C ILE A 411 3.14 2.55 9.62
N ASP A 412 2.81 1.35 10.08
CA ASP A 412 1.76 1.08 11.06
C ASP A 412 2.39 0.65 12.40
N PHE A 413 1.59 0.56 13.45
CA PHE A 413 2.04 0.22 14.79
C PHE A 413 1.05 -0.71 15.49
N ILE A 414 1.54 -1.75 16.17
CA ILE A 414 0.69 -2.71 16.88
C ILE A 414 1.22 -2.99 18.29
N THR A 415 0.30 -3.10 19.25
CA THR A 415 0.57 -3.42 20.67
C THR A 415 -0.06 -4.74 21.12
N ALA A 416 -0.73 -5.45 20.20
CA ALA A 416 -1.41 -6.70 20.51
C ALA A 416 -0.38 -7.78 20.90
N PRO A 417 -0.45 -8.32 22.13
CA PRO A 417 0.56 -9.24 22.65
C PRO A 417 0.54 -10.62 21.98
N ASP A 418 -0.54 -10.94 21.27
CA ASP A 418 -0.80 -12.22 20.61
C ASP A 418 -0.70 -12.15 19.08
N ALA A 419 -0.25 -11.03 18.52
CA ALA A 419 -0.16 -10.84 17.07
C ALA A 419 0.84 -11.79 16.41
N VAL A 420 0.42 -12.39 15.29
CA VAL A 420 1.23 -13.33 14.49
C VAL A 420 1.08 -13.07 12.99
N SER A 421 1.93 -13.72 12.18
CA SER A 421 1.99 -13.50 10.72
C SER A 421 0.64 -13.42 10.01
N SER A 422 -0.28 -14.36 10.25
CA SER A 422 -1.58 -14.40 9.57
C SER A 422 -2.47 -13.19 9.83
N ASP A 423 -2.28 -12.47 10.94
CA ASP A 423 -3.08 -11.31 11.29
C ASP A 423 -2.80 -10.10 10.40
N PHE A 424 -1.68 -10.11 9.70
CA PHE A 424 -1.23 -9.02 8.82
C PHE A 424 -1.50 -9.28 7.34
N ILE A 425 -2.11 -10.41 6.99
CA ILE A 425 -2.52 -10.70 5.60
C ILE A 425 -3.50 -9.63 5.12
N GLY A 426 -3.24 -9.06 3.94
CA GLY A 426 -4.00 -7.98 3.35
C GLY A 426 -3.65 -6.59 3.92
N SER A 427 -2.62 -6.47 4.75
CA SER A 427 -2.14 -5.17 5.22
C SER A 427 -1.67 -4.30 4.05
N ARG A 428 -1.98 -3.00 4.11
CA ARG A 428 -1.62 -2.00 3.08
C ARG A 428 -0.39 -1.18 3.44
N HIS A 429 0.07 -1.29 4.68
CA HIS A 429 1.27 -0.62 5.14
C HIS A 429 2.50 -1.38 4.63
N ALA A 430 3.58 -0.67 4.39
CA ALA A 430 4.84 -1.27 3.98
C ALA A 430 5.48 -2.01 5.16
N SER A 431 5.26 -1.48 6.37
CA SER A 431 5.86 -1.96 7.61
C SER A 431 4.91 -1.77 8.78
N ILE A 432 4.91 -2.70 9.73
CA ILE A 432 4.12 -2.64 10.95
C ILE A 432 5.05 -2.91 12.11
N VAL A 433 5.28 -1.90 12.95
CA VAL A 433 6.13 -2.01 14.13
C VAL A 433 5.43 -2.83 15.20
N ASP A 434 6.05 -3.92 15.62
CA ASP A 434 5.61 -4.73 16.76
C ASP A 434 6.18 -4.16 18.07
N ALA A 435 5.33 -3.45 18.81
CA ALA A 435 5.74 -2.82 20.06
C ALA A 435 6.10 -3.85 21.14
N GLY A 436 5.43 -5.00 21.15
CA GLY A 436 5.64 -6.06 22.13
C GLY A 436 7.01 -6.72 21.97
N ALA A 437 7.44 -6.93 20.73
CA ALA A 437 8.72 -7.55 20.41
C ALA A 437 9.91 -6.57 20.42
N THR A 438 9.66 -5.27 20.25
CA THR A 438 10.71 -4.24 20.18
C THR A 438 11.53 -4.16 21.48
N LYS A 439 12.86 -4.13 21.34
CA LYS A 439 13.83 -4.05 22.45
C LYS A 439 14.74 -2.84 22.26
N VAL A 440 15.01 -2.13 23.35
CA VAL A 440 15.92 -0.98 23.34
C VAL A 440 16.71 -0.95 24.64
N GLU A 441 18.01 -0.76 24.55
CA GLU A 441 18.91 -0.65 25.69
C GLU A 441 20.08 0.29 25.34
N GLY A 442 20.12 1.46 25.98
CA GLY A 442 21.15 2.46 25.70
C GLY A 442 21.15 2.90 24.24
N ASP A 443 22.25 2.68 23.54
CA ASP A 443 22.41 2.99 22.11
C ASP A 443 21.99 1.84 21.17
N ASN A 444 21.45 0.74 21.69
CA ASN A 444 21.03 -0.40 20.87
C ASN A 444 19.51 -0.48 20.76
N ALA A 445 19.00 -0.63 19.55
CA ALA A 445 17.58 -0.81 19.27
C ALA A 445 17.35 -1.99 18.32
N ILE A 446 16.44 -2.90 18.70
CA ILE A 446 16.00 -4.02 17.88
C ILE A 446 14.51 -3.83 17.59
N LEU A 447 14.19 -3.47 16.34
CA LEU A 447 12.82 -3.32 15.87
C LEU A 447 12.37 -4.58 15.16
N TYR A 448 11.14 -5.01 15.44
CA TYR A 448 10.47 -6.13 14.77
C TYR A 448 9.37 -5.57 13.88
N LEU A 449 9.48 -5.84 12.58
CA LEU A 449 8.69 -5.19 11.54
C LEU A 449 7.94 -6.22 10.72
N TRP A 450 6.64 -6.38 10.97
CA TRP A 450 5.80 -7.22 10.13
C TRP A 450 5.51 -6.53 8.81
N TYR A 451 5.44 -7.31 7.73
CA TYR A 451 5.02 -6.83 6.43
C TYR A 451 4.37 -7.92 5.62
N ASP A 452 3.22 -7.63 5.03
CA ASP A 452 2.67 -8.43 3.96
C ASP A 452 3.52 -8.20 2.70
N ASN A 453 4.35 -9.18 2.38
CA ASN A 453 5.29 -9.11 1.27
C ASN A 453 4.61 -9.08 -0.11
N GLU A 454 3.30 -9.28 -0.18
CA GLU A 454 2.53 -9.23 -1.42
C GLU A 454 1.60 -8.02 -1.47
N PHE A 455 0.69 -7.87 -0.51
CA PHE A 455 -0.34 -6.83 -0.48
C PHE A 455 0.21 -5.47 -0.02
N GLY A 456 1.05 -5.47 1.01
CA GLY A 456 1.73 -4.27 1.50
C GLY A 456 2.67 -3.70 0.45
N TYR A 457 3.43 -4.59 -0.20
CA TYR A 457 4.28 -4.25 -1.34
C TYR A 457 3.48 -3.75 -2.55
N SER A 458 2.43 -4.46 -2.96
CA SER A 458 1.58 -4.03 -4.09
C SER A 458 0.94 -2.66 -3.83
N SER A 459 0.58 -2.37 -2.58
CA SER A 459 0.10 -1.04 -2.18
C SER A 459 1.16 0.05 -2.38
N GLN A 460 2.45 -0.25 -2.15
CA GLN A 460 3.54 0.70 -2.42
C GLN A 460 3.76 0.92 -3.90
N VAL A 461 3.72 -0.15 -4.71
CA VAL A 461 3.78 -0.03 -6.18
C VAL A 461 2.70 0.91 -6.69
N ILE A 462 1.45 0.76 -6.23
CA ILE A 462 0.36 1.65 -6.63
C ILE A 462 0.64 3.10 -6.23
N ARG A 463 1.18 3.35 -5.03
CA ARG A 463 1.52 4.71 -4.60
C ARG A 463 2.62 5.34 -5.44
N VAL A 464 3.66 4.58 -5.80
CA VAL A 464 4.69 5.06 -6.75
C VAL A 464 4.05 5.40 -8.11
N VAL A 465 3.15 4.55 -8.61
CA VAL A 465 2.44 4.80 -9.88
C VAL A 465 1.54 6.03 -9.80
N GLN A 466 0.84 6.24 -8.67
CA GLN A 466 0.05 7.45 -8.40
C GLN A 466 0.93 8.70 -8.43
N HIS A 467 2.07 8.66 -7.75
CA HIS A 467 3.02 9.76 -7.72
C HIS A 467 3.53 10.13 -9.12
N VAL A 468 4.05 9.15 -9.89
CA VAL A 468 4.63 9.44 -11.22
C VAL A 468 3.59 9.70 -12.33
N SER A 469 2.33 9.40 -12.07
CA SER A 469 1.21 9.77 -12.95
C SER A 469 0.64 11.14 -12.62
N GLY A 470 0.96 11.70 -11.45
CA GLY A 470 0.30 12.88 -10.91
C GLY A 470 -1.17 12.64 -10.53
N VAL A 471 -1.58 11.37 -10.35
CA VAL A 471 -2.90 10.95 -9.85
C VAL A 471 -2.79 10.68 -8.35
N GLU A 472 -2.35 11.72 -7.63
CA GLU A 472 -2.26 11.74 -6.18
C GLU A 472 -3.04 12.95 -5.67
N TYR A 473 -3.95 12.70 -4.72
CA TYR A 473 -4.81 13.73 -4.17
C TYR A 473 -4.35 14.14 -2.78
N PRO A 474 -4.35 15.46 -2.49
CA PRO A 474 -3.96 15.97 -1.18
C PRO A 474 -4.88 15.43 -0.07
N THR A 475 -4.31 15.23 1.12
CA THR A 475 -5.05 14.84 2.32
C THR A 475 -5.37 16.08 3.17
N TYR A 476 -6.62 16.18 3.61
CA TYR A 476 -7.10 17.22 4.51
C TYR A 476 -7.70 16.62 5.80
N PRO A 477 -7.57 17.31 6.96
CA PRO A 477 -6.73 18.48 7.18
C PRO A 477 -5.27 18.19 6.86
N ALA A 478 -4.52 19.22 6.46
CA ALA A 478 -3.10 19.04 6.17
C ALA A 478 -2.43 18.43 7.41
N PRO A 479 -1.61 17.37 7.25
CA PRO A 479 -0.89 16.79 8.38
C PRO A 479 -0.02 17.87 9.03
N ALA A 480 0.11 17.82 10.36
CA ALA A 480 1.10 18.65 11.04
C ALA A 480 2.49 18.38 10.42
N ALA A 481 3.17 19.45 10.02
CA ALA A 481 4.45 19.40 9.31
C ALA A 481 5.58 18.86 10.19
#